data_AF-A0A963V4S8-F1
#
_entry.id   AF-A0A963V4S8-F1
#
_cell.length_a   1.000
_cell.length_b   1.000
_cell.length_c   1.000
_cell.angle_alpha   90.00
_cell.angle_beta   90.00
_cell.angle_gamma   90.00
#
_symmetry.space_group_name_H-M   'P 1'
#
loop_
_entity.id
_entity.type
_entity.pdbx_description
1 polymer ?
#
loop_
_entity_poly.entity_id
_entity_poly.type
_entity_poly.pdbx_seq_one_letter_code
_entity_poly.pdbx_strand_id
1 'polypeptide(L)' 'GHPRVWLTIPHEAGFVECGYCDKRYEIDRAHAHDDH' A
#
# COMPACT_ATOMS: atom_id res chain seq x y z
N GLY A 1 -0.52 8.55 -16.25
CA GLY A 1 0.24 7.28 -16.26
C GLY A 1 1.54 7.50 -15.51
N HIS A 2 1.97 6.55 -14.67
CA HIS A 2 3.11 6.72 -13.77
C HIS A 2 4.20 5.66 -14.00
N PRO A 3 5.49 5.99 -13.78
CA PRO A 3 6.56 5.03 -13.84
C PRO A 3 6.43 3.98 -12.73
N ARG A 4 7.14 2.85 -12.84
CA ARG A 4 7.20 1.86 -11.76
C ARG A 4 7.80 2.51 -10.52
N VAL A 5 7.04 2.50 -9.43
CA VAL A 5 7.43 3.06 -8.13
C VAL A 5 7.15 2.03 -7.04
N TRP A 6 7.86 2.16 -5.93
CA TRP A 6 7.59 1.39 -4.71
C TRP A 6 6.97 2.34 -3.69
N LEU A 7 5.88 1.91 -3.06
CA LEU A 7 5.17 2.68 -2.04
C LEU A 7 5.20 1.87 -0.75
N THR A 8 5.43 2.56 0.37
CA THR A 8 5.38 1.96 1.71
C THR A 8 4.04 2.28 2.34
N ILE A 9 3.34 1.24 2.83
CA ILE A 9 2.08 1.41 3.54
C ILE A 9 2.39 1.58 5.03
N PRO A 10 2.09 2.74 5.64
CA PRO A 10 2.36 2.95 7.07
C PRO A 10 1.50 2.03 7.94
N HIS A 11 2.10 1.49 9.00
CA HIS A 11 1.44 0.57 9.93
C HIS A 11 0.31 1.23 10.75
N GLU A 12 0.26 2.55 10.86
CA GLU A 12 -0.84 3.22 11.55
C GLU A 12 -2.08 3.41 10.66
N ALA A 13 -1.88 3.79 9.39
CA ALA A 13 -2.98 4.07 8.48
C ALA A 13 -3.47 2.80 7.77
N GLY A 14 -2.57 1.87 7.44
CA GLY A 14 -2.92 0.64 6.71
C GLY A 14 -3.19 0.82 5.22
N PHE A 15 -3.05 2.04 4.69
CA PHE A 15 -3.15 2.34 3.27
C PHE A 15 -2.11 3.37 2.80
N VAL A 16 -1.84 3.40 1.50
CA VAL A 16 -1.04 4.42 0.82
C VAL A 16 -1.69 4.81 -0.50
N GLU A 17 -1.54 6.07 -0.88
CA GLU A 17 -2.05 6.60 -2.14
C GLU A 17 -0.91 6.87 -3.13
N CYS A 18 -1.10 6.50 -4.39
CA CYS A 18 -0.15 6.81 -5.45
C CYS A 18 -0.40 8.24 -5.97
N GLY A 19 0.49 9.17 -5.63
CA GLY A 19 0.39 10.59 -6.03
C GLY A 19 0.46 10.90 -7.52
N TYR A 20 0.53 9.89 -8.40
CA TYR A 20 0.52 10.06 -9.86
C TYR A 20 -0.77 9.60 -10.54
N CYS A 21 -1.55 8.73 -9.89
CA CYS A 21 -2.74 8.13 -10.49
C CYS A 21 -3.91 8.00 -9.52
N ASP A 22 -3.79 8.58 -8.32
CA ASP A 22 -4.79 8.59 -7.25
C ASP A 22 -5.34 7.19 -6.89
N LYS A 23 -4.55 6.14 -7.16
CA LYS A 23 -4.88 4.79 -6.74
C LYS A 23 -4.51 4.62 -5.27
N ARG A 24 -5.48 4.19 -4.46
CA ARG A 24 -5.27 3.79 -3.06
C ARG A 24 -4.98 2.30 -2.97
N TYR A 25 -3.95 1.95 -2.23
CA TYR A 25 -3.57 0.58 -1.91
C TYR A 25 -3.74 0.37 -0.41
N GLU A 26 -4.45 -0.69 -0.03
CA GLU A 26 -4.76 -1.02 1.36
C GLU A 26 -4.24 -2.42 1.67
N ILE A 27 -3.67 -2.60 2.87
CA ILE A 27 -3.25 -3.91 3.36
C ILE A 27 -4.43 -4.55 4.09
N ASP A 28 -4.92 -5.67 3.56
CA ASP A 28 -5.81 -6.52 4.32
C ASP A 28 -5.01 -7.33 5.36
N ARG A 29 -5.09 -6.92 6.63
CA ARG A 29 -4.35 -7.56 7.71
C ARG A 29 -4.88 -8.91 8.14
N ALA A 30 -6.15 -9.20 7.83
CA ALA A 30 -6.73 -10.51 8.14
C ALA A 30 -6.12 -11.61 7.26
N HIS A 31 -5.66 -11.25 6.06
CA HIS A 31 -5.02 -12.14 5.11
C HIS A 31 -3.53 -11.87 4.89
N ALA A 32 -2.98 -10.79 5.46
CA ALA A 32 -1.54 -10.58 5.54
C ALA A 32 -0.95 -11.49 6.63
N HIS A 33 -0.51 -12.68 6.23
CA HIS A 33 0.17 -13.59 7.15
C HIS A 33 1.59 -13.09 7.40
N ASP A 34 1.84 -12.65 8.63
CA ASP A 34 3.18 -12.38 9.18
C ASP A 34 3.85 -13.72 9.58
N ASP A 35 3.98 -14.66 8.63
CA ASP A 35 4.66 -15.93 8.89
C ASP A 35 6.13 -15.68 8.59
N HIS A 36 6.90 -15.46 9.66
CA HIS A 36 8.35 -15.40 9.61
C HIS A 36 8.93 -16.82 9.70
#